data_AF-A0A3M1MCS6-F1
#
_entry.id   AF-A0A3M1MCS6-F1
#
_cell.length_a   1.000
_cell.length_b   1.000
_cell.length_c   1.000
_cell.angle_alpha   90.00
_cell.angle_beta   90.00
_cell.angle_gamma   90.00
#
_symmetry.space_group_name_H-M   'P 1'
#
loop_
_entity.id
_entity.type
_entity.pdbx_description
1 polymer ?
#
loop_
_entity_poly.entity_id
_entity_poly.type
_entity_poly.pdbx_seq_one_letter_code
_entity_poly.pdbx_strand_id
1 'polypeptide(L)'
;MGPWEQTAMSVDRVTRQQFLDDVTDMIGQAFLAHPLQCARCHDHKFDPIPTRDYYRIQAVFATTQFAEPDVPWLPDENRQGFDAPRKYLRERIAFFQDVLRRLDEKQERAERAWYAQRNLPYAPRSQKLKEGVPESEIAPRHVGFTAEDLGIQRIANKYLHRHRWELDRYAPIALSVYSGPTPQRRSVQSRLLIPQDLAASGTVEHTAILAGGDPFSPTLPVTPGVLSVVTGILSPRDVAARSSITSQVAGRRAEFARWLTDPTRNPITPRVLVNRLWQHHFGRGIVATANNFGTAAARPTHPQLLEYLAVELVRSGWSAKHIHRLILTSDTYCRAHRYPDSDSLRERELAEKDPLATSWARRTIRRMEAEELHDSILTVSGLLNREIGGVPVCPDINLEVAAQPRQIMGTYAPVYQPSPLPADRNRRSLYALRLRGLPDPMLEVFNQPPPDRPCEMRDSSTVAPQALTLLNSPYSYNRAAAMARHLMREVAGPDPASDREPQEVDAAIIDRAFQWALGRPASDAERQECLAHWRAMTERHRRIELSDTIPPAEVTRMFVDENTGEQFAFTEPLERNRDYVPDLRLSQTDPRWRGLADVCLVLLSSNEFVYVP
;
A
#
# COMPACT_ATOMS: atom_id res chain seq x y z
N MET A 1 -6.86 -5.35 5.51
CA MET A 1 -6.22 -6.63 5.88
C MET A 1 -6.41 -7.60 4.74
N GLY A 2 -5.34 -8.16 4.18
CA GLY A 2 -5.47 -9.33 3.32
C GLY A 2 -5.98 -10.51 4.16
N PRO A 3 -6.56 -11.55 3.53
CA PRO A 3 -6.87 -12.77 4.25
C PRO A 3 -5.59 -13.31 4.89
N TRP A 4 -5.68 -13.76 6.15
CA TRP A 4 -4.67 -14.66 6.68
C TRP A 4 -4.71 -15.92 5.81
N GLU A 5 -3.73 -16.06 4.93
CA GLU A 5 -3.70 -17.18 3.98
C GLU A 5 -3.48 -18.47 4.76
N GLN A 6 -4.50 -19.32 4.76
CA GLN A 6 -4.34 -20.67 5.27
C GLN A 6 -3.49 -21.46 4.28
N THR A 7 -2.29 -21.85 4.72
CA THR A 7 -1.36 -22.67 3.96
C THR A 7 -1.35 -24.10 4.51
N ALA A 8 -0.87 -25.05 3.72
CA ALA A 8 -0.70 -26.42 4.18
C ALA A 8 0.32 -26.57 5.34
N MET A 9 1.10 -25.52 5.63
CA MET A 9 2.10 -25.50 6.71
C MET A 9 1.62 -24.81 7.99
N SER A 10 0.45 -24.15 7.96
CA SER A 10 -0.12 -23.44 9.10
C SER A 10 -1.23 -24.26 9.75
N VAL A 11 -1.39 -24.16 11.06
CA VAL A 11 -2.51 -24.80 11.76
C VAL A 11 -3.75 -23.92 11.62
N ASP A 12 -4.82 -24.41 10.97
CA ASP A 12 -6.07 -23.67 10.69
C ASP A 12 -6.55 -22.84 11.90
N ARG A 13 -6.57 -23.45 13.09
CA ARG A 13 -7.04 -22.82 14.33
C ARG A 13 -6.15 -21.64 14.76
N VAL A 14 -4.84 -21.71 14.52
CA VAL A 14 -3.89 -20.63 14.85
C VAL A 14 -4.07 -19.48 13.87
N THR A 15 -4.09 -19.75 12.57
CA THR A 15 -4.30 -18.74 11.52
C THR A 15 -5.64 -18.03 11.70
N ARG A 16 -6.70 -18.79 12.06
CA ARG A 16 -8.01 -18.22 12.38
C ARG A 16 -7.96 -17.31 13.60
N GLN A 17 -7.28 -17.72 14.67
CA GLN A 17 -7.14 -16.90 15.86
C GLN A 17 -6.36 -15.60 15.58
N GLN A 18 -5.31 -15.65 14.75
CA GLN A 18 -4.56 -14.46 14.33
C GLN A 18 -5.45 -13.44 13.62
N PHE A 19 -6.30 -13.90 12.69
CA PHE A 19 -7.30 -13.04 12.06
C PHE A 19 -8.25 -12.39 13.07
N LEU A 20 -8.75 -13.18 14.01
CA LEU A 20 -9.70 -12.71 15.02
C LEU A 20 -9.07 -11.73 16.02
N ASP A 21 -7.81 -11.94 16.39
CA ASP A 21 -7.04 -11.02 17.22
C ASP A 21 -6.81 -9.69 16.47
N ASP A 22 -6.33 -9.75 15.23
CA ASP A 22 -6.05 -8.57 14.42
C ASP A 22 -7.30 -7.71 14.20
N VAL A 23 -8.42 -8.30 13.79
CA VAL A 23 -9.65 -7.53 13.53
C VAL A 23 -10.19 -6.90 14.82
N THR A 24 -10.07 -7.59 15.95
CA THR A 24 -10.51 -7.09 17.26
C THR A 24 -9.67 -5.88 17.68
N ASP A 25 -8.35 -6.00 17.58
CA ASP A 25 -7.43 -4.93 17.96
C ASP A 25 -7.48 -3.74 17.00
N MET A 26 -7.53 -3.98 15.69
CA MET A 26 -7.63 -2.90 14.70
C MET A 26 -8.90 -2.08 14.90
N ILE A 27 -10.02 -2.71 15.23
CA ILE A 27 -11.28 -2.00 15.50
C ILE A 27 -11.20 -1.22 16.81
N GLY A 28 -10.61 -1.83 17.85
CA GLY A 28 -10.33 -1.16 19.12
C GLY A 28 -9.51 0.12 18.92
N GLN A 29 -8.43 0.05 18.17
CA GLN A 29 -7.57 1.20 17.89
C GLN A 29 -8.22 2.20 16.94
N ALA A 30 -8.81 1.74 15.83
CA ALA A 30 -9.26 2.62 14.76
C ALA A 30 -10.54 3.39 15.07
N PHE A 31 -11.49 2.76 15.77
CA PHE A 31 -12.81 3.33 16.04
C PHE A 31 -13.05 3.67 17.50
N LEU A 32 -12.30 3.05 18.41
CA LEU A 32 -12.43 3.27 19.85
C LEU A 32 -11.20 3.93 20.45
N ALA A 33 -10.10 4.10 19.70
CA ALA A 33 -8.81 4.56 20.20
C ALA A 33 -8.42 3.87 21.51
N HIS A 34 -8.61 2.55 21.60
CA HIS A 34 -8.18 1.73 22.73
C HIS A 34 -7.45 0.50 22.19
N PRO A 35 -6.14 0.37 22.43
CA PRO A 35 -5.42 -0.85 22.07
C PRO A 35 -5.92 -2.00 22.95
N LEU A 36 -6.43 -3.07 22.35
CA LEU A 36 -7.07 -4.16 23.10
C LEU A 36 -6.17 -5.39 23.28
N GLN A 37 -4.96 -5.38 22.70
CA GLN A 37 -4.05 -6.55 22.71
C GLN A 37 -3.75 -7.10 24.10
N CYS A 38 -3.54 -6.24 25.11
CA CYS A 38 -3.29 -6.71 26.48
C CYS A 38 -4.48 -7.50 27.04
N ALA A 39 -5.70 -7.09 26.69
CA ALA A 39 -6.95 -7.70 27.16
C ALA A 39 -7.12 -9.15 26.69
N ARG A 40 -6.34 -9.59 25.69
CA ARG A 40 -6.34 -10.97 25.18
C ARG A 40 -5.98 -12.00 26.25
N CYS A 41 -4.97 -11.71 27.08
CA CYS A 41 -4.40 -12.69 28.00
C CYS A 41 -4.82 -12.44 29.46
N HIS A 42 -5.07 -11.19 29.82
CA HIS A 42 -5.45 -10.74 31.17
C HIS A 42 -6.25 -9.43 31.08
N ASP A 43 -6.96 -9.02 32.13
CA ASP A 43 -7.69 -7.74 32.12
C ASP A 43 -6.72 -6.58 31.78
N HIS A 44 -7.18 -5.61 31.00
CA HIS A 44 -6.31 -4.57 30.47
C HIS A 44 -5.55 -3.85 31.60
N LYS A 45 -4.25 -3.61 31.39
CA LYS A 45 -3.31 -3.19 32.45
C LYS A 45 -3.69 -1.86 33.11
N PHE A 46 -4.16 -0.89 32.33
CA PHE A 46 -4.35 0.50 32.78
C PHE A 46 -5.79 0.99 32.70
N ASP A 47 -6.64 0.28 31.95
CA ASP A 47 -7.99 0.71 31.65
C ASP A 47 -8.95 -0.38 32.13
N PRO A 48 -10.16 -0.04 32.58
CA PRO A 48 -11.12 -0.99 33.15
C PRO A 48 -11.80 -1.81 32.04
N ILE A 49 -11.01 -2.48 31.21
CA ILE A 49 -11.45 -3.33 30.10
C ILE A 49 -11.14 -4.77 30.49
N PRO A 50 -12.16 -5.56 30.90
CA PRO A 50 -11.94 -6.94 31.26
C PRO A 50 -11.63 -7.79 30.01
N THR A 51 -10.88 -8.87 30.17
CA THR A 51 -10.62 -9.87 29.11
C THR A 51 -11.91 -10.38 28.48
N ARG A 52 -12.98 -10.46 29.27
CA ARG A 52 -14.30 -10.82 28.76
C ARG A 52 -14.77 -9.90 27.63
N ASP A 53 -14.55 -8.59 27.72
CA ASP A 53 -14.99 -7.65 26.70
C ASP A 53 -14.21 -7.81 25.39
N TYR A 54 -12.91 -8.10 25.48
CA TYR A 54 -12.09 -8.47 24.32
C TYR A 54 -12.70 -9.64 23.54
N TYR A 55 -12.99 -10.75 24.24
CA TYR A 55 -13.56 -11.93 23.59
C TYR A 55 -15.02 -11.73 23.15
N ARG A 56 -15.79 -10.87 23.82
CA ARG A 56 -17.14 -10.47 23.37
C ARG A 56 -17.09 -9.69 22.05
N ILE A 57 -16.13 -8.79 21.87
CA ILE A 57 -15.91 -8.10 20.59
C ILE A 57 -15.41 -9.09 19.54
N GLN A 58 -14.45 -9.96 19.89
CA GLN A 58 -13.97 -11.01 18.98
C GLN A 58 -15.11 -11.91 18.48
N ALA A 59 -16.07 -12.25 19.35
CA ALA A 59 -17.25 -13.06 19.01
C ALA A 59 -18.16 -12.40 17.97
N VAL A 60 -18.10 -11.07 17.79
CA VAL A 60 -18.80 -10.36 16.70
C VAL A 60 -18.22 -10.77 15.35
N PHE A 61 -16.90 -10.95 15.26
CA PHE A 61 -16.17 -11.25 14.03
C PHE A 61 -15.92 -12.74 13.81
N ALA A 62 -16.10 -13.58 14.83
CA ALA A 62 -15.93 -15.04 14.78
C ALA A 62 -16.72 -15.74 13.65
N THR A 63 -17.80 -15.13 13.15
CA THR A 63 -18.61 -15.68 12.06
C THR A 63 -18.29 -15.05 10.69
N THR A 64 -17.24 -14.24 10.60
CA THR A 64 -16.86 -13.53 9.36
C THR A 64 -15.98 -14.40 8.50
N GLN A 65 -16.41 -14.60 7.26
CA GLN A 65 -15.70 -15.38 6.24
C GLN A 65 -15.43 -14.50 5.02
N PHE A 66 -14.24 -14.59 4.44
CA PHE A 66 -13.88 -13.85 3.23
C PHE A 66 -14.56 -14.42 1.99
N ALA A 67 -14.93 -13.54 1.06
CA ALA A 67 -15.45 -13.90 -0.25
C ALA A 67 -15.04 -12.90 -1.33
N GLU A 68 -14.96 -13.37 -2.57
CA GLU A 68 -14.57 -12.66 -3.77
C GLU A 68 -15.62 -12.90 -4.88
N PRO A 69 -16.90 -12.54 -4.66
CA PRO A 69 -17.94 -12.75 -5.66
C PRO A 69 -17.75 -11.87 -6.89
N ASP A 70 -18.19 -12.38 -8.03
CA ASP A 70 -18.41 -11.56 -9.22
C ASP A 70 -19.55 -10.56 -8.96
N VAL A 71 -19.32 -9.29 -9.30
CA VAL A 71 -20.27 -8.19 -9.17
C VAL A 71 -20.44 -7.48 -10.52
N PRO A 72 -21.53 -6.74 -10.78
CA PRO A 72 -21.59 -5.90 -11.96
C PRO A 72 -20.60 -4.72 -11.84
N TRP A 73 -20.05 -4.28 -12.97
CA TRP A 73 -19.33 -3.00 -13.06
C TRP A 73 -20.22 -1.85 -12.60
N LEU A 74 -19.66 -0.92 -11.83
CA LEU A 74 -20.36 0.33 -11.53
C LEU A 74 -20.41 1.22 -12.80
N PRO A 75 -21.44 2.07 -12.96
CA PRO A 75 -21.57 2.93 -14.13
C PRO A 75 -20.34 3.83 -14.38
N ASP A 76 -19.73 4.32 -13.31
CA ASP A 76 -18.59 5.25 -13.33
C ASP A 76 -17.23 4.54 -13.17
N GLU A 77 -17.19 3.21 -13.25
CA GLU A 77 -15.94 2.46 -13.04
C GLU A 77 -15.00 2.60 -14.25
N ASN A 78 -13.77 3.03 -13.97
CA ASN A 78 -12.77 3.23 -15.01
C ASN A 78 -12.19 1.89 -15.49
N ARG A 79 -12.48 1.56 -16.75
CA ARG A 79 -12.04 0.34 -17.45
C ARG A 79 -10.97 0.62 -18.54
N GLN A 80 -10.47 1.85 -18.60
CA GLN A 80 -9.43 2.23 -19.55
C GLN A 80 -8.11 1.53 -19.22
N GLY A 81 -7.30 1.27 -20.25
CA GLY A 81 -5.97 0.67 -20.08
C GLY A 81 -5.95 -0.81 -19.70
N PHE A 82 -7.07 -1.54 -19.80
CA PHE A 82 -7.11 -2.98 -19.47
C PHE A 82 -6.41 -3.87 -20.50
N ASP A 83 -6.46 -3.49 -21.78
CA ASP A 83 -6.06 -4.38 -22.87
C ASP A 83 -4.55 -4.67 -22.93
N ALA A 84 -3.70 -3.65 -22.78
CA ALA A 84 -2.25 -3.83 -22.82
C ALA A 84 -1.73 -4.74 -21.68
N PRO A 85 -2.02 -4.47 -20.40
CA PRO A 85 -1.66 -5.37 -19.30
C PRO A 85 -2.21 -6.79 -19.45
N ARG A 86 -3.44 -6.94 -19.96
CA ARG A 86 -4.06 -8.25 -20.23
C ARG A 86 -3.38 -9.00 -21.37
N LYS A 87 -2.91 -8.29 -22.41
CA LYS A 87 -2.10 -8.86 -23.50
C LYS A 87 -0.82 -9.49 -22.94
N TYR A 88 -0.04 -8.75 -22.14
CA TYR A 88 1.21 -9.28 -21.55
C TYR A 88 0.96 -10.50 -20.66
N LEU A 89 -0.11 -10.49 -19.86
CA LEU A 89 -0.47 -11.65 -19.03
C LEU A 89 -0.83 -12.87 -19.86
N ARG A 90 -1.55 -12.70 -20.98
CA ARG A 90 -1.88 -13.81 -21.90
C ARG A 90 -0.62 -14.37 -22.57
N GLU A 91 0.29 -13.52 -23.00
CA GLU A 91 1.59 -13.94 -23.56
C GLU A 91 2.39 -14.76 -22.53
N ARG A 92 2.41 -14.29 -21.27
CA ARG A 92 3.06 -14.97 -20.15
C ARG A 92 2.44 -16.34 -19.85
N ILE A 93 1.11 -16.41 -19.83
CA ILE A 93 0.37 -17.66 -19.65
C ILE A 93 0.69 -18.63 -20.79
N ALA A 94 0.66 -18.16 -22.03
CA ALA A 94 0.96 -18.98 -23.20
C ALA A 94 2.40 -19.52 -23.17
N PHE A 95 3.37 -18.68 -22.77
CA PHE A 95 4.76 -19.08 -22.58
C PHE A 95 4.89 -20.24 -21.60
N PHE A 96 4.32 -20.14 -20.39
CA PHE A 96 4.42 -21.22 -19.40
C PHE A 96 3.62 -22.46 -19.76
N GLN A 97 2.50 -22.32 -20.45
CA GLN A 97 1.78 -23.47 -21.00
C GLN A 97 2.64 -24.21 -22.02
N ASP A 98 3.37 -23.49 -22.86
CA ASP A 98 4.26 -24.09 -23.85
C ASP A 98 5.47 -24.77 -23.19
N VAL A 99 6.07 -24.15 -22.18
CA VAL A 99 7.14 -24.77 -21.36
C VAL A 99 6.66 -26.09 -20.77
N LEU A 100 5.49 -26.12 -20.13
CA LEU A 100 4.92 -27.35 -19.55
C LEU A 100 4.65 -28.40 -20.62
N ARG A 101 4.10 -28.01 -21.78
CA ARG A 101 3.86 -28.93 -22.90
C ARG A 101 5.14 -29.62 -23.36
N ARG A 102 6.24 -28.87 -23.54
CA ARG A 102 7.55 -29.43 -23.95
C ARG A 102 8.11 -30.40 -22.90
N LEU A 103 7.94 -30.09 -21.62
CA LEU A 103 8.35 -30.96 -20.53
C LEU A 103 7.50 -32.23 -20.47
N ASP A 104 6.18 -32.12 -20.64
CA ASP A 104 5.27 -33.27 -20.70
C ASP A 104 5.63 -34.20 -21.87
N GLU A 105 5.89 -33.65 -23.06
CA GLU A 105 6.35 -34.43 -24.22
C GLU A 105 7.69 -35.12 -23.97
N LYS A 106 8.62 -34.46 -23.27
CA LYS A 106 9.91 -35.04 -22.86
C LYS A 106 9.70 -36.21 -21.90
N GLN A 107 8.82 -36.04 -20.92
CA GLN A 107 8.48 -37.08 -19.95
C GLN A 107 7.82 -38.27 -20.65
N GLU A 108 6.84 -38.02 -21.52
CA GLU A 108 6.12 -39.06 -22.24
C GLU A 108 7.07 -39.90 -23.11
N ARG A 109 8.01 -39.27 -23.82
CA ARG A 109 9.03 -40.00 -24.59
C ARG A 109 9.89 -40.90 -23.70
N ALA A 110 10.29 -40.41 -22.52
CA ALA A 110 11.08 -41.18 -21.57
C ALA A 110 10.26 -42.33 -20.93
N GLU A 111 8.99 -42.10 -20.60
CA GLU A 111 8.07 -43.14 -20.12
C GLU A 111 7.91 -44.23 -21.17
N ARG A 112 7.60 -43.88 -22.42
CA ARG A 112 7.46 -44.84 -23.53
C ARG A 112 8.73 -45.67 -23.72
N ALA A 113 9.91 -45.05 -23.66
CA ALA A 113 11.18 -45.76 -23.73
C ALA A 113 11.38 -46.71 -22.54
N TRP A 114 11.03 -46.29 -21.32
CA TRP A 114 11.13 -47.10 -20.11
C TRP A 114 10.23 -48.35 -20.17
N TYR A 115 8.99 -48.18 -20.67
CA TYR A 115 8.03 -49.27 -20.88
C TYR A 115 8.49 -50.23 -21.98
N ALA A 116 8.97 -49.69 -23.11
CA ALA A 116 9.49 -50.49 -24.22
C ALA A 116 10.68 -51.36 -23.80
N GLN A 117 11.61 -50.82 -23.00
CA GLN A 117 12.75 -51.58 -22.45
C GLN A 117 12.33 -52.75 -21.55
N ARG A 118 11.12 -52.71 -20.99
CA ARG A 118 10.58 -53.72 -20.08
C ARG A 118 9.51 -54.60 -20.74
N ASN A 119 9.27 -54.44 -22.04
CA ASN A 119 8.19 -55.12 -22.77
C ASN A 119 6.81 -54.96 -22.11
N LEU A 120 6.56 -53.80 -21.50
CA LEU A 120 5.29 -53.48 -20.86
C LEU A 120 4.45 -52.54 -21.75
N PRO A 121 3.12 -52.66 -21.77
CA PRO A 121 2.27 -51.76 -22.54
C PRO A 121 2.22 -50.37 -21.90
N TYR A 122 2.52 -49.35 -22.70
CA TYR A 122 2.41 -47.95 -22.28
C TYR A 122 0.96 -47.60 -21.95
N ALA A 123 0.74 -47.06 -20.77
CA ALA A 123 -0.44 -46.26 -20.43
C ALA A 123 -0.03 -45.18 -19.43
N PRO A 124 -0.75 -44.04 -19.36
CA PRO A 124 -0.46 -42.99 -18.40
C PRO A 124 -0.42 -43.53 -16.96
N ARG A 125 0.53 -43.06 -16.15
CA ARG A 125 0.69 -43.49 -14.75
C ARG A 125 -0.61 -43.41 -13.94
N SER A 126 -1.41 -42.36 -14.13
CA SER A 126 -2.70 -42.18 -13.46
C SER A 126 -3.73 -43.26 -13.80
N GLN A 127 -3.67 -43.80 -15.02
CA GLN A 127 -4.51 -44.92 -15.44
C GLN A 127 -4.03 -46.23 -14.80
N LYS A 128 -2.73 -46.53 -14.88
CA LYS A 128 -2.13 -47.75 -14.29
C LYS A 128 -2.37 -47.85 -12.78
N LEU A 129 -2.26 -46.73 -12.07
CA LEU A 129 -2.56 -46.67 -10.64
C LEU A 129 -4.04 -46.97 -10.33
N LYS A 130 -4.97 -46.51 -11.18
CA LYS A 130 -6.41 -46.84 -11.05
C LYS A 130 -6.70 -48.31 -11.36
N GLU A 131 -5.96 -48.89 -12.29
CA GLU A 131 -6.04 -50.30 -12.67
C GLU A 131 -5.37 -51.24 -11.63
N GLY A 132 -4.75 -50.70 -10.58
CA GLY A 132 -4.11 -51.48 -9.51
C GLY A 132 -2.81 -52.15 -9.92
N VAL A 133 -2.17 -51.70 -11.01
CA VAL A 133 -0.89 -52.23 -11.47
C VAL A 133 0.20 -51.97 -10.42
N PRO A 134 1.06 -52.95 -10.09
CA PRO A 134 2.13 -52.77 -9.11
C PRO A 134 3.04 -51.58 -9.47
N GLU A 135 3.44 -50.78 -8.47
CA GLU A 135 4.26 -49.58 -8.71
C GLU A 135 5.61 -49.89 -9.37
N SER A 136 6.14 -51.10 -9.19
CA SER A 136 7.34 -51.60 -9.87
C SER A 136 7.18 -51.74 -11.39
N GLU A 137 5.95 -51.89 -11.88
CA GLU A 137 5.60 -52.00 -13.31
C GLU A 137 5.12 -50.67 -13.89
N ILE A 138 5.19 -49.60 -13.10
CA ILE A 138 4.83 -48.25 -13.51
C ILE A 138 6.11 -47.43 -13.64
N ALA A 139 6.23 -46.66 -14.72
CA ALA A 139 7.37 -45.77 -14.89
C ALA A 139 7.52 -44.85 -13.65
N PRO A 140 8.75 -44.66 -13.13
CA PRO A 140 9.00 -43.77 -11.99
C PRO A 140 8.46 -42.38 -12.26
N ARG A 141 8.02 -41.71 -11.18
CA ARG A 141 7.59 -40.31 -11.26
C ARG A 141 8.75 -39.46 -11.78
N HIS A 142 8.50 -38.64 -12.80
CA HIS A 142 9.51 -37.79 -13.46
C HIS A 142 10.64 -38.54 -14.17
N VAL A 143 10.37 -39.74 -14.69
CA VAL A 143 11.36 -40.46 -15.53
C VAL A 143 11.83 -39.58 -16.70
N GLY A 144 13.15 -39.51 -16.91
CA GLY A 144 13.77 -38.72 -17.98
C GLY A 144 13.90 -37.21 -17.69
N PHE A 145 13.49 -36.75 -16.51
CA PHE A 145 13.75 -35.37 -16.08
C PHE A 145 15.10 -35.23 -15.37
N THR A 146 15.78 -34.13 -15.66
CA THR A 146 16.92 -33.62 -14.89
C THR A 146 16.43 -32.77 -13.72
N ALA A 147 17.34 -32.39 -12.81
CA ALA A 147 17.02 -31.40 -11.78
C ALA A 147 16.54 -30.06 -12.36
N GLU A 148 17.10 -29.64 -13.49
CA GLU A 148 16.65 -28.45 -14.21
C GLU A 148 15.22 -28.60 -14.71
N ASP A 149 14.84 -29.75 -15.30
CA ASP A 149 13.47 -29.98 -15.75
C ASP A 149 12.47 -29.92 -14.59
N LEU A 150 12.81 -30.54 -13.44
CA LEU A 150 12.01 -30.49 -12.22
C LEU A 150 11.83 -29.05 -11.72
N GLY A 151 12.93 -28.30 -11.70
CA GLY A 151 12.96 -26.89 -11.32
C GLY A 151 12.08 -26.02 -12.22
N ILE A 152 12.23 -26.15 -13.53
CA ILE A 152 11.45 -25.42 -14.53
C ILE A 152 9.97 -25.82 -14.46
N GLN A 153 9.64 -27.11 -14.34
CA GLN A 153 8.26 -27.57 -14.20
C GLN A 153 7.58 -26.92 -13.00
N ARG A 154 8.28 -26.82 -11.87
CA ARG A 154 7.78 -26.19 -10.64
C ARG A 154 7.57 -24.69 -10.80
N ILE A 155 8.53 -23.98 -11.39
CA ILE A 155 8.40 -22.55 -11.72
C ILE A 155 7.18 -22.32 -12.62
N ALA A 156 7.10 -23.06 -13.73
CA ALA A 156 6.05 -22.89 -14.72
C ALA A 156 4.66 -23.14 -14.15
N ASN A 157 4.46 -24.19 -13.33
CA ASN A 157 3.20 -24.43 -12.66
C ASN A 157 2.79 -23.30 -11.71
N LYS A 158 3.73 -22.80 -10.88
CA LYS A 158 3.45 -21.72 -9.93
C LYS A 158 3.15 -20.40 -10.63
N TYR A 159 3.93 -20.06 -11.65
CA TYR A 159 3.75 -18.82 -12.41
C TYR A 159 2.46 -18.87 -13.22
N LEU A 160 2.15 -20.00 -13.86
CA LEU A 160 0.89 -20.19 -14.58
C LEU A 160 -0.32 -20.01 -13.65
N HIS A 161 -0.28 -20.61 -12.45
CA HIS A 161 -1.33 -20.43 -11.45
C HIS A 161 -1.48 -18.96 -11.05
N ARG A 162 -0.37 -18.29 -10.72
CA ARG A 162 -0.33 -16.88 -10.35
C ARG A 162 -0.88 -15.96 -11.46
N HIS A 163 -0.40 -16.10 -12.68
CA HIS A 163 -0.78 -15.21 -13.78
C HIS A 163 -2.26 -15.38 -14.19
N ARG A 164 -2.81 -16.59 -14.03
CA ARG A 164 -4.26 -16.80 -14.15
C ARG A 164 -5.04 -16.01 -13.11
N TRP A 165 -4.58 -16.00 -11.86
CA TRP A 165 -5.20 -15.20 -10.80
C TRP A 165 -4.98 -13.69 -11.03
N GLU A 166 -3.85 -13.27 -11.60
CA GLU A 166 -3.62 -11.86 -11.95
C GLU A 166 -4.59 -11.33 -13.02
N LEU A 167 -5.23 -12.21 -13.82
CA LEU A 167 -6.30 -11.82 -14.75
C LEU A 167 -7.59 -11.37 -14.04
N ASP A 168 -7.81 -11.80 -12.81
CA ASP A 168 -8.99 -11.41 -12.02
C ASP A 168 -9.00 -9.88 -11.76
N ARG A 169 -7.85 -9.21 -11.82
CA ARG A 169 -7.74 -7.74 -11.68
C ARG A 169 -8.50 -6.96 -12.77
N TYR A 170 -8.84 -7.61 -13.88
CA TYR A 170 -9.57 -7.00 -15.00
C TYR A 170 -11.05 -7.43 -15.04
N ALA A 171 -11.53 -8.07 -13.97
CA ALA A 171 -12.91 -8.47 -13.79
C ALA A 171 -13.54 -7.68 -12.62
N PRO A 172 -14.87 -7.45 -12.65
CA PRO A 172 -15.56 -6.75 -11.58
C PRO A 172 -15.76 -7.70 -10.39
N ILE A 173 -14.77 -7.77 -9.52
CA ILE A 173 -14.74 -8.67 -8.36
C ILE A 173 -14.70 -7.84 -7.09
N ALA A 174 -15.59 -8.12 -6.15
CA ALA A 174 -15.60 -7.44 -4.86
C ALA A 174 -14.82 -8.25 -3.82
N LEU A 175 -13.79 -7.66 -3.21
CA LEU A 175 -13.23 -8.19 -1.97
C LEU A 175 -14.25 -7.97 -0.85
N SER A 176 -14.92 -9.03 -0.43
CA SER A 176 -16.09 -9.00 0.44
C SER A 176 -16.00 -10.02 1.56
N VAL A 177 -17.03 -10.05 2.39
CA VAL A 177 -17.17 -10.95 3.54
C VAL A 177 -18.62 -11.32 3.76
N TYR A 178 -18.88 -12.55 4.17
CA TYR A 178 -20.20 -13.03 4.58
C TYR A 178 -20.20 -13.52 6.02
N SER A 179 -21.40 -13.69 6.60
CA SER A 179 -21.59 -14.31 7.91
C SER A 179 -21.91 -15.79 7.73
N GLY A 180 -21.09 -16.68 8.30
CA GLY A 180 -21.33 -18.12 8.20
C GLY A 180 -20.36 -18.96 9.04
N PRO A 181 -20.55 -20.29 9.03
CA PRO A 181 -19.62 -21.23 9.64
C PRO A 181 -18.21 -21.10 9.05
N THR A 182 -17.19 -21.43 9.84
CA THR A 182 -15.80 -21.44 9.37
C THR A 182 -15.58 -22.64 8.45
N PRO A 183 -15.23 -22.43 7.18
CA PRO A 183 -15.02 -23.52 6.23
C PRO A 183 -13.72 -24.24 6.53
N GLN A 184 -13.71 -25.57 6.42
CA GLN A 184 -12.47 -26.35 6.49
C GLN A 184 -11.69 -26.18 5.18
N ARG A 185 -10.49 -25.61 5.25
CA ARG A 185 -9.67 -25.35 4.05
C ARG A 185 -8.21 -25.73 4.33
N ARG A 186 -7.69 -26.66 3.54
CA ARG A 186 -6.27 -27.04 3.60
C ARG A 186 -5.36 -26.05 2.87
N SER A 187 -5.86 -25.42 1.81
CA SER A 187 -5.13 -24.43 1.02
C SER A 187 -6.09 -23.53 0.23
N VAL A 188 -5.60 -22.36 -0.16
CA VAL A 188 -6.30 -21.44 -1.07
C VAL A 188 -5.63 -21.52 -2.44
N GLN A 189 -6.33 -22.13 -3.40
CA GLN A 189 -5.88 -22.29 -4.79
C GLN A 189 -6.85 -21.66 -5.79
N SER A 190 -7.84 -20.92 -5.31
CA SER A 190 -8.83 -20.25 -6.14
C SER A 190 -9.54 -19.17 -5.33
N ARG A 191 -10.28 -18.31 -6.05
CA ARG A 191 -11.11 -17.28 -5.44
C ARG A 191 -12.04 -17.85 -4.37
N LEU A 192 -12.20 -17.09 -3.29
CA LEU A 192 -13.05 -17.46 -2.18
C LEU A 192 -14.52 -17.18 -2.55
N LEU A 193 -15.28 -18.17 -2.99
CA LEU A 193 -16.72 -17.96 -3.27
C LEU A 193 -17.59 -18.18 -2.03
N ILE A 194 -18.76 -17.54 -2.01
CA ILE A 194 -19.80 -17.81 -1.01
C ILE A 194 -20.38 -19.21 -1.30
N PRO A 195 -20.38 -20.12 -0.32
CA PRO A 195 -21.00 -21.44 -0.49
C PRO A 195 -22.50 -21.32 -0.81
N GLN A 196 -23.00 -22.20 -1.69
CA GLN A 196 -24.44 -22.26 -1.99
C GLN A 196 -25.26 -22.71 -0.78
N ASP A 197 -24.73 -23.65 0.00
CA ASP A 197 -25.31 -24.09 1.27
C ASP A 197 -24.38 -23.71 2.43
N LEU A 198 -24.77 -22.68 3.18
CA LEU A 198 -24.01 -22.19 4.34
C LEU A 198 -24.11 -23.13 5.55
N ALA A 199 -25.16 -23.93 5.67
CA ALA A 199 -25.33 -24.82 6.81
C ALA A 199 -24.40 -26.04 6.71
N ALA A 200 -24.15 -26.51 5.48
CA ALA A 200 -23.21 -27.60 5.19
C ALA A 200 -21.75 -27.15 5.05
N SER A 201 -21.44 -25.85 5.11
CA SER A 201 -20.15 -25.31 4.69
C SER A 201 -19.05 -25.29 5.75
N GLY A 202 -19.28 -25.75 6.99
CA GLY A 202 -18.26 -25.72 8.03
C GLY A 202 -18.75 -25.82 9.47
N THR A 203 -17.91 -25.39 10.42
CA THR A 203 -18.21 -25.41 11.85
C THR A 203 -18.61 -24.03 12.38
N VAL A 204 -19.68 -23.95 13.17
CA VAL A 204 -20.03 -22.71 13.86
C VAL A 204 -19.08 -22.55 15.04
N GLU A 205 -18.30 -21.48 15.04
CA GLU A 205 -17.37 -21.19 16.13
C GLU A 205 -18.13 -20.72 17.38
N HIS A 206 -17.84 -21.36 18.51
CA HIS A 206 -18.22 -20.90 19.83
C HIS A 206 -17.04 -20.14 20.43
N THR A 207 -17.23 -18.83 20.66
CA THR A 207 -16.18 -17.99 21.26
C THR A 207 -16.16 -18.16 22.77
N ALA A 208 -14.97 -18.30 23.33
CA ALA A 208 -14.71 -18.38 24.76
C ALA A 208 -13.47 -17.56 25.11
N ILE A 209 -13.31 -17.21 26.38
CA ILE A 209 -12.06 -16.64 26.89
C ILE A 209 -10.97 -17.71 26.76
N LEU A 210 -9.84 -17.36 26.14
CA LEU A 210 -8.72 -18.28 25.99
C LEU A 210 -7.71 -18.05 27.11
N ALA A 211 -7.31 -19.12 27.80
CA ALA A 211 -6.33 -19.02 28.87
C ALA A 211 -4.99 -18.53 28.30
N GLY A 212 -4.52 -17.36 28.76
CA GLY A 212 -3.30 -16.74 28.24
C GLY A 212 -3.33 -16.40 26.75
N GLY A 213 -4.52 -16.36 26.12
CA GLY A 213 -4.66 -16.15 24.68
C GLY A 213 -4.40 -17.39 23.82
N ASP A 214 -4.20 -18.58 24.41
CA ASP A 214 -3.93 -19.79 23.65
C ASP A 214 -5.19 -20.32 22.93
N PRO A 215 -5.20 -20.38 21.57
CA PRO A 215 -6.35 -20.86 20.81
C PRO A 215 -6.81 -22.26 21.20
N PHE A 216 -5.96 -23.10 21.79
CA PHE A 216 -6.28 -24.47 22.19
C PHE A 216 -6.83 -24.60 23.61
N SER A 217 -6.86 -23.52 24.39
CA SER A 217 -7.25 -23.52 25.81
C SER A 217 -8.50 -22.67 26.09
N PRO A 218 -9.69 -23.01 25.55
CA PRO A 218 -10.92 -22.28 25.83
C PRO A 218 -11.38 -22.51 27.28
N THR A 219 -11.85 -21.44 27.92
CA THR A 219 -12.33 -21.45 29.30
C THR A 219 -13.81 -21.09 29.36
N LEU A 220 -14.15 -19.86 29.74
CA LEU A 220 -15.51 -19.39 29.92
C LEU A 220 -16.13 -18.97 28.56
N PRO A 221 -17.30 -19.48 28.18
CA PRO A 221 -17.97 -19.08 26.94
C PRO A 221 -18.41 -17.61 27.03
N VAL A 222 -18.39 -16.92 25.89
CA VAL A 222 -18.85 -15.53 25.77
C VAL A 222 -19.87 -15.39 24.65
N THR A 223 -20.76 -14.40 24.79
CA THR A 223 -21.67 -13.98 23.73
C THR A 223 -21.15 -12.72 23.06
N PRO A 224 -21.52 -12.44 21.80
CA PRO A 224 -21.16 -11.21 21.12
C PRO A 224 -21.53 -9.96 21.92
N GLY A 225 -20.63 -8.98 21.95
CA GLY A 225 -20.84 -7.75 22.70
C GLY A 225 -19.82 -6.66 22.39
N VAL A 226 -19.92 -5.58 23.15
CA VAL A 226 -19.09 -4.37 23.02
C VAL A 226 -18.42 -4.07 24.37
N LEU A 227 -17.59 -3.01 24.41
CA LEU A 227 -16.96 -2.55 25.65
C LEU A 227 -18.02 -2.19 26.71
N SER A 228 -18.00 -2.89 27.84
CA SER A 228 -18.94 -2.69 28.94
C SER A 228 -18.74 -1.34 29.63
N VAL A 229 -17.50 -0.85 29.71
CA VAL A 229 -17.15 0.46 30.30
C VAL A 229 -17.88 1.64 29.63
N VAL A 230 -18.18 1.54 28.33
CA VAL A 230 -18.81 2.63 27.56
C VAL A 230 -20.28 2.82 27.95
N THR A 231 -20.88 1.85 28.64
CA THR A 231 -22.29 1.91 29.06
C THR A 231 -22.54 2.85 30.24
N GLY A 232 -21.50 3.37 30.89
CA GLY A 232 -21.59 4.30 32.03
C GLY A 232 -21.85 3.60 33.36
N ILE A 233 -22.19 4.38 34.40
CA ILE A 233 -22.54 3.83 35.72
C ILE A 233 -23.99 3.34 35.66
N LEU A 234 -24.13 2.05 35.37
CA LEU A 234 -25.41 1.36 35.30
C LEU A 234 -25.39 0.11 36.18
N SER A 235 -26.57 -0.43 36.49
CA SER A 235 -26.64 -1.73 37.16
C SER A 235 -25.99 -2.81 36.28
N PRO A 236 -25.42 -3.90 36.86
CA PRO A 236 -24.83 -4.97 36.06
C PRO A 236 -25.76 -5.55 34.98
N ARG A 237 -27.08 -5.56 35.25
CA ARG A 237 -28.11 -6.01 34.29
C ARG A 237 -28.23 -5.06 33.11
N ASP A 238 -28.23 -3.75 33.38
CA ASP A 238 -28.33 -2.72 32.35
C ASP A 238 -27.04 -2.64 31.52
N VAL A 239 -25.87 -2.84 32.13
CA VAL A 239 -24.59 -2.97 31.42
C VAL A 239 -24.64 -4.17 30.48
N ALA A 240 -25.13 -5.32 30.94
CA ALA A 240 -25.23 -6.53 30.11
C ALA A 240 -26.17 -6.31 28.91
N ALA A 241 -27.32 -5.66 29.11
CA ALA A 241 -28.28 -5.37 28.05
C ALA A 241 -27.76 -4.32 27.06
N ARG A 242 -27.08 -3.27 27.52
CA ARG A 242 -26.54 -2.21 26.65
C ARG A 242 -25.23 -2.59 25.95
N SER A 243 -24.53 -3.61 26.43
CA SER A 243 -23.28 -4.12 25.86
C SER A 243 -23.42 -5.42 25.06
N SER A 244 -24.63 -5.97 24.91
CA SER A 244 -24.89 -7.18 24.11
C SER A 244 -25.08 -6.86 22.64
N ILE A 245 -24.66 -7.81 21.80
CA ILE A 245 -24.96 -7.90 20.37
C ILE A 245 -25.71 -9.22 20.12
N THR A 246 -26.49 -9.30 19.03
CA THR A 246 -27.17 -10.54 18.63
C THR A 246 -26.23 -11.76 18.67
N SER A 247 -26.74 -12.86 19.22
CA SER A 247 -26.02 -14.14 19.23
C SER A 247 -26.22 -14.95 17.94
N GLN A 248 -27.13 -14.52 17.05
CA GLN A 248 -27.31 -15.14 15.74
C GLN A 248 -26.04 -15.03 14.90
N VAL A 249 -25.83 -15.97 13.98
CA VAL A 249 -24.64 -15.98 13.09
C VAL A 249 -24.67 -14.78 12.15
N ALA A 250 -25.86 -14.49 11.60
CA ALA A 250 -26.10 -13.30 10.80
C ALA A 250 -26.33 -12.07 11.70
N GLY A 251 -25.96 -10.88 11.20
CA GLY A 251 -26.30 -9.61 11.83
C GLY A 251 -25.32 -9.07 12.88
N ARG A 252 -24.41 -9.89 13.43
CA ARG A 252 -23.43 -9.45 14.46
C ARG A 252 -22.67 -8.19 14.06
N ARG A 253 -21.99 -8.22 12.91
CA ARG A 253 -21.22 -7.07 12.39
C ARG A 253 -22.09 -5.84 12.13
N ALA A 254 -23.31 -6.02 11.62
CA ALA A 254 -24.21 -4.91 11.33
C ALA A 254 -24.75 -4.24 12.60
N GLU A 255 -25.02 -5.01 13.65
CA GLU A 255 -25.41 -4.46 14.95
C GLU A 255 -24.23 -3.80 15.67
N PHE A 256 -23.04 -4.39 15.59
CA PHE A 256 -21.82 -3.77 16.12
C PHE A 256 -21.50 -2.44 15.42
N ALA A 257 -21.64 -2.39 14.08
CA ALA A 257 -21.49 -1.15 13.32
C ALA A 257 -22.51 -0.08 13.73
N ARG A 258 -23.78 -0.48 13.97
CA ARG A 258 -24.80 0.42 14.52
C ARG A 258 -24.44 0.93 15.92
N TRP A 259 -23.86 0.09 16.78
CA TRP A 259 -23.37 0.55 18.08
C TRP A 259 -22.18 1.51 17.95
N LEU A 260 -21.24 1.25 17.05
CA LEU A 260 -20.11 2.15 16.79
C LEU A 260 -20.57 3.56 16.40
N THR A 261 -21.64 3.66 15.61
CA THR A 261 -22.15 4.92 15.07
C THR A 261 -23.34 5.49 15.86
N ASP A 262 -23.69 4.90 17.00
CA ASP A 262 -24.74 5.41 17.89
C ASP A 262 -24.12 6.33 18.96
N PRO A 263 -24.22 7.67 18.82
CA PRO A 263 -23.59 8.60 19.75
C PRO A 263 -24.20 8.55 21.15
N THR A 264 -25.41 8.01 21.32
CA THR A 264 -26.08 7.87 22.63
C THR A 264 -25.59 6.66 23.40
N ARG A 265 -25.05 5.66 22.70
CA ARG A 265 -24.52 4.42 23.27
C ARG A 265 -22.99 4.35 23.23
N ASN A 266 -22.35 5.08 22.33
CA ASN A 266 -20.91 5.14 22.16
C ASN A 266 -20.47 6.55 21.75
N PRO A 267 -20.02 7.36 22.72
CA PRO A 267 -19.56 8.72 22.43
C PRO A 267 -18.07 8.75 22.04
N ILE A 268 -17.36 7.61 22.02
CA ILE A 268 -15.92 7.56 21.75
C ILE A 268 -15.64 7.75 20.25
N THR A 269 -16.35 7.01 19.40
CA THR A 269 -16.13 7.00 17.96
C THR A 269 -16.16 8.39 17.30
N PRO A 270 -17.12 9.30 17.57
CA PRO A 270 -17.06 10.64 16.98
C PRO A 270 -15.82 11.43 17.42
N ARG A 271 -15.37 11.30 18.68
CA ARG A 271 -14.14 11.95 19.19
C ARG A 271 -12.90 11.43 18.48
N VAL A 272 -12.80 10.12 18.27
CA VAL A 272 -11.68 9.51 17.54
C VAL A 272 -11.61 10.01 16.10
N LEU A 273 -12.76 10.04 15.41
CA LEU A 273 -12.82 10.51 14.03
C LEU A 273 -12.41 11.98 13.89
N VAL A 274 -12.97 12.89 14.70
CA VAL A 274 -12.62 14.31 14.60
C VAL A 274 -11.19 14.59 15.03
N ASN A 275 -10.65 13.85 16.00
CA ASN A 275 -9.24 13.96 16.38
C ASN A 275 -8.32 13.60 15.21
N ARG A 276 -8.66 12.57 14.44
CA ARG A 276 -7.92 12.17 13.23
C ARG A 276 -8.07 13.18 12.09
N LEU A 277 -9.28 13.72 11.88
CA LEU A 277 -9.49 14.79 10.89
C LEU A 277 -8.67 16.04 11.25
N TRP A 278 -8.62 16.40 12.53
CA TRP A 278 -7.76 17.48 13.04
C TRP A 278 -6.29 17.16 12.82
N GLN A 279 -5.84 15.97 13.23
CA GLN A 279 -4.46 15.53 13.05
C GLN A 279 -4.00 15.58 11.59
N HIS A 280 -4.84 15.17 10.64
CA HIS A 280 -4.49 15.21 9.22
C HIS A 280 -4.22 16.64 8.72
N HIS A 281 -4.93 17.63 9.26
CA HIS A 281 -4.77 19.04 8.89
C HIS A 281 -3.61 19.74 9.60
N PHE A 282 -3.35 19.37 10.86
CA PHE A 282 -2.39 20.05 11.73
C PHE A 282 -1.12 19.23 12.03
N GLY A 283 -1.00 18.02 11.49
CA GLY A 283 0.09 17.06 11.77
C GLY A 283 0.01 16.37 13.13
N ARG A 284 -0.78 16.91 14.07
CA ARG A 284 -0.95 16.37 15.42
C ARG A 284 -2.41 16.51 15.88
N GLY A 285 -2.96 15.49 16.52
CA GLY A 285 -4.32 15.51 17.06
C GLY A 285 -4.45 16.41 18.30
N ILE A 286 -5.69 16.78 18.63
CA ILE A 286 -6.02 17.42 19.93
C ILE A 286 -5.61 16.48 21.07
N VAL A 287 -5.90 15.19 20.91
CA VAL A 287 -5.25 14.09 21.63
C VAL A 287 -4.09 13.60 20.77
N ALA A 288 -2.87 13.75 21.27
CA ALA A 288 -1.66 13.43 20.49
C ALA A 288 -1.54 11.93 20.15
N THR A 289 -2.11 11.05 20.98
CA THR A 289 -2.11 9.59 20.78
C THR A 289 -3.39 9.14 20.07
N ALA A 290 -3.40 9.14 18.74
CA ALA A 290 -4.63 8.95 17.97
C ALA A 290 -5.28 7.55 18.08
N ASN A 291 -4.49 6.51 18.40
CA ASN A 291 -4.98 5.14 18.65
C ASN A 291 -5.17 4.81 20.15
N ASN A 292 -4.92 5.76 21.05
CA ASN A 292 -5.02 5.52 22.49
C ASN A 292 -5.60 6.75 23.20
N PHE A 293 -6.83 6.63 23.71
CA PHE A 293 -7.54 7.60 24.53
C PHE A 293 -7.68 7.11 25.99
N GLY A 294 -7.06 5.98 26.33
CA GLY A 294 -7.07 5.39 27.67
C GLY A 294 -6.25 6.18 28.69
N THR A 295 -6.09 5.63 29.88
CA THR A 295 -5.47 6.30 31.03
C THR A 295 -4.00 6.66 30.79
N ALA A 296 -3.29 5.85 30.01
CA ALA A 296 -1.89 6.09 29.64
C ALA A 296 -1.72 7.03 28.42
N ALA A 297 -2.81 7.53 27.84
CA ALA A 297 -2.80 8.41 26.68
C ALA A 297 -2.37 9.84 27.00
N ALA A 298 -2.04 10.60 25.95
CA ALA A 298 -1.95 12.05 26.07
C ALA A 298 -3.32 12.64 26.39
N ARG A 299 -3.39 13.61 27.31
CA ARG A 299 -4.63 14.36 27.56
C ARG A 299 -4.96 15.26 26.36
N PRO A 300 -6.25 15.50 26.05
CA PRO A 300 -6.63 16.46 25.02
C PRO A 300 -6.11 17.85 25.39
N THR A 301 -5.44 18.53 24.46
CA THR A 301 -4.99 19.91 24.66
C THR A 301 -6.17 20.87 24.83
N HIS A 302 -7.24 20.64 24.07
CA HIS A 302 -8.47 21.43 24.07
C HIS A 302 -9.71 20.52 24.17
N PRO A 303 -10.09 20.04 25.38
CA PRO A 303 -11.18 19.07 25.54
C PRO A 303 -12.54 19.60 25.05
N GLN A 304 -12.84 20.87 25.27
CA GLN A 304 -14.09 21.48 24.81
C GLN A 304 -14.16 21.57 23.28
N LEU A 305 -13.03 21.81 22.61
CA LEU A 305 -12.96 21.82 21.15
C LEU A 305 -13.17 20.41 20.58
N LEU A 306 -12.54 19.40 21.19
CA LEU A 306 -12.75 18.00 20.80
C LEU A 306 -14.23 17.62 20.90
N GLU A 307 -14.88 18.01 22.00
CA GLU A 307 -16.30 17.74 22.22
C GLU A 307 -17.18 18.47 21.20
N TYR A 308 -16.91 19.76 20.97
CA TYR A 308 -17.64 20.57 19.99
C TYR A 308 -17.57 19.93 18.60
N LEU A 309 -16.39 19.54 18.13
CA LEU A 309 -16.21 18.90 16.83
C LEU A 309 -16.92 17.54 16.77
N ALA A 310 -16.84 16.74 17.83
CA ALA A 310 -17.49 15.43 17.89
C ALA A 310 -19.02 15.54 17.81
N VAL A 311 -19.61 16.48 18.56
CA VAL A 311 -21.04 16.79 18.49
C VAL A 311 -21.42 17.32 17.10
N GLU A 312 -20.59 18.18 16.51
CA GLU A 312 -20.85 18.74 15.18
C GLU A 312 -20.79 17.67 14.08
N LEU A 313 -19.88 16.71 14.20
CA LEU A 313 -19.81 15.58 13.27
C LEU A 313 -21.12 14.80 13.29
N VAL A 314 -21.64 14.49 14.48
CA VAL A 314 -22.92 13.79 14.63
C VAL A 314 -24.08 14.65 14.11
N ARG A 315 -24.14 15.93 14.49
CA ARG A 315 -25.21 16.87 14.09
C ARG A 315 -25.28 17.08 12.57
N SER A 316 -24.13 17.06 11.90
CA SER A 316 -24.02 17.19 10.44
C SER A 316 -24.25 15.87 9.68
N GLY A 317 -24.73 14.81 10.35
CA GLY A 317 -24.99 13.51 9.73
C GLY A 317 -23.72 12.75 9.38
N TRP A 318 -22.67 12.86 10.21
CA TRP A 318 -21.35 12.24 10.01
C TRP A 318 -20.60 12.75 8.76
N SER A 319 -20.88 13.98 8.33
CA SER A 319 -20.24 14.57 7.16
C SER A 319 -18.80 14.98 7.45
N ALA A 320 -17.83 14.13 7.09
CA ALA A 320 -16.40 14.47 7.17
C ALA A 320 -16.07 15.73 6.34
N LYS A 321 -16.73 15.93 5.18
CA LYS A 321 -16.56 17.12 4.35
C LYS A 321 -17.00 18.40 5.06
N HIS A 322 -18.04 18.32 5.89
CA HIS A 322 -18.48 19.46 6.71
C HIS A 322 -17.43 19.82 7.75
N ILE A 323 -16.90 18.84 8.49
CA ILE A 323 -15.85 19.06 9.49
C ILE A 323 -14.56 19.56 8.85
N HIS A 324 -14.16 19.03 7.69
CA HIS A 324 -13.04 19.56 6.93
C HIS A 324 -13.24 21.04 6.61
N ARG A 325 -14.40 21.44 6.07
CA ARG A 325 -14.68 22.84 5.78
C ARG A 325 -14.59 23.71 7.04
N LEU A 326 -15.21 23.27 8.14
CA LEU A 326 -15.18 23.99 9.41
C LEU A 326 -13.76 24.22 9.92
N ILE A 327 -12.88 23.22 9.82
CA ILE A 327 -11.46 23.34 10.18
C ILE A 327 -10.76 24.30 9.21
N LEU A 328 -10.88 24.06 7.90
CA LEU A 328 -10.17 24.81 6.85
C LEU A 328 -10.53 26.29 6.78
N THR A 329 -11.73 26.67 7.24
CA THR A 329 -12.18 28.07 7.30
C THR A 329 -12.07 28.68 8.70
N SER A 330 -11.44 27.99 9.66
CA SER A 330 -11.24 28.51 11.01
C SER A 330 -10.05 29.46 11.07
N ASP A 331 -10.11 30.46 11.95
CA ASP A 331 -8.97 31.34 12.25
C ASP A 331 -7.72 30.54 12.61
N THR A 332 -7.87 29.42 13.32
CA THR A 332 -6.76 28.53 13.71
C THR A 332 -6.05 27.93 12.50
N TYR A 333 -6.77 27.47 11.48
CA TYR A 333 -6.16 26.90 10.27
C TYR A 333 -5.56 27.98 9.36
N CYS A 334 -6.18 29.16 9.30
CA CYS A 334 -5.77 30.28 8.46
C CYS A 334 -4.63 31.15 9.05
N ARG A 335 -4.12 30.83 10.25
CA ARG A 335 -2.96 31.56 10.81
C ARG A 335 -1.73 31.37 9.93
N ALA A 336 -0.88 32.39 9.87
CA ALA A 336 0.44 32.27 9.26
C ALA A 336 1.36 31.36 10.11
N HIS A 337 2.35 30.74 9.47
CA HIS A 337 3.37 29.94 10.15
C HIS A 337 4.49 30.79 10.78
N ARG A 338 4.63 32.05 10.34
CA ARG A 338 5.56 33.07 10.87
C ARG A 338 4.81 34.36 11.12
N TYR A 339 5.28 35.15 12.09
CA TYR A 339 4.85 36.53 12.21
C TYR A 339 5.66 37.40 11.23
N PRO A 340 5.06 38.42 10.59
CA PRO A 340 5.73 39.27 9.60
C PRO A 340 7.00 39.96 10.13
N ASP A 341 7.02 40.29 11.43
CA ASP A 341 8.17 40.89 12.12
C ASP A 341 9.01 39.79 12.78
N SER A 342 9.84 39.09 12.00
CA SER A 342 10.67 37.94 12.44
C SER A 342 11.84 38.31 13.37
N ASP A 343 11.84 39.52 13.93
CA ASP A 343 12.75 39.97 15.00
C ASP A 343 12.02 40.17 16.36
N SER A 344 10.72 39.86 16.42
CA SER A 344 9.89 40.25 17.55
C SER A 344 10.07 39.32 18.77
N LEU A 345 10.23 39.93 19.95
CA LEU A 345 10.11 39.30 21.28
C LEU A 345 8.98 38.27 21.39
N ARG A 346 7.91 38.43 20.60
CA ARG A 346 6.78 37.51 20.49
C ARG A 346 7.14 36.11 19.98
N GLU A 347 8.08 35.98 19.03
CA GLU A 347 8.52 34.65 18.60
C GLU A 347 9.26 33.92 19.71
N ARG A 348 10.09 34.65 20.48
CA ARG A 348 10.79 34.11 21.66
C ARG A 348 9.79 33.74 22.76
N GLU A 349 8.86 34.63 23.06
CA GLU A 349 7.82 34.41 24.05
C GLU A 349 6.92 33.21 23.69
N LEU A 350 6.57 33.05 22.40
CA LEU A 350 5.80 31.89 21.95
C LEU A 350 6.62 30.60 22.05
N ALA A 351 7.90 30.63 21.66
CA ALA A 351 8.79 29.47 21.80
C ALA A 351 8.99 29.06 23.27
N GLU A 352 9.01 30.02 24.20
CA GLU A 352 9.09 29.78 25.63
C GLU A 352 7.75 29.24 26.22
N LYS A 353 6.62 29.83 25.83
CA LYS A 353 5.30 29.51 26.40
C LYS A 353 4.63 28.28 25.79
N ASP A 354 4.90 27.98 24.52
CA ASP A 354 4.35 26.83 23.81
C ASP A 354 5.43 26.12 22.97
N PRO A 355 6.47 25.56 23.62
CA PRO A 355 7.58 24.90 22.93
C PRO A 355 7.14 23.69 22.10
N LEU A 356 5.96 23.13 22.38
CA LEU A 356 5.40 21.95 21.69
C LEU A 356 4.36 22.33 20.61
N ALA A 357 4.12 23.62 20.36
CA ALA A 357 3.12 24.12 19.42
C ALA A 357 1.70 23.55 19.64
N THR A 358 1.33 23.29 20.90
CA THR A 358 0.07 22.67 21.31
C THR A 358 -1.10 23.64 21.47
N SER A 359 -0.80 24.94 21.55
CA SER A 359 -1.81 26.02 21.63
C SER A 359 -2.43 26.37 20.28
N TRP A 360 -1.80 25.93 19.18
CA TRP A 360 -2.17 26.29 17.81
C TRP A 360 -2.14 27.82 17.57
N ALA A 361 -1.26 28.52 18.29
CA ALA A 361 -1.12 29.98 18.17
C ALA A 361 -0.65 30.43 16.77
N ARG A 362 0.02 29.55 16.04
CA ARG A 362 0.43 29.71 14.64
C ARG A 362 0.28 28.38 13.91
N ARG A 363 0.35 28.42 12.59
CA ARG A 363 0.34 27.19 11.79
C ARG A 363 1.66 26.45 11.92
N THR A 364 1.58 25.14 12.15
CA THR A 364 2.75 24.27 12.28
C THR A 364 3.15 23.78 10.89
N ILE A 365 4.40 24.04 10.51
CA ILE A 365 4.98 23.50 9.29
C ILE A 365 5.08 21.98 9.45
N ARG A 366 4.62 21.23 8.45
CA ARG A 366 4.77 19.77 8.39
C ARG A 366 5.58 19.36 7.19
N ARG A 367 6.33 18.27 7.31
CA ARG A 367 6.99 17.64 6.16
C ARG A 367 5.91 16.96 5.30
N MET A 368 6.10 16.96 3.98
CA MET A 368 5.29 16.17 3.07
C MET A 368 5.49 14.67 3.34
N GLU A 369 4.41 13.90 3.23
CA GLU A 369 4.46 12.45 3.25
C GLU A 369 5.03 11.91 1.94
N ALA A 370 5.49 10.65 1.91
CA ALA A 370 6.14 10.05 0.75
C ALA A 370 5.34 10.20 -0.56
N GLU A 371 4.03 9.91 -0.52
CA GLU A 371 3.13 10.02 -1.68
C GLU A 371 2.88 11.49 -2.07
N GLU A 372 2.78 12.41 -1.09
CA GLU A 372 2.62 13.84 -1.36
C GLU A 372 3.85 14.41 -2.08
N LEU A 373 5.04 14.05 -1.61
CA LEU A 373 6.30 14.47 -2.22
C LEU A 373 6.42 13.93 -3.65
N HIS A 374 6.18 12.63 -3.84
CA HIS A 374 6.22 11.99 -5.16
C HIS A 374 5.20 12.61 -6.14
N ASP A 375 3.94 12.78 -5.72
CA ASP A 375 2.89 13.36 -6.56
C ASP A 375 3.13 14.86 -6.84
N SER A 376 3.76 15.59 -5.91
CA SER A 376 4.16 16.99 -6.11
C SER A 376 5.26 17.11 -7.15
N ILE A 377 6.29 16.25 -7.11
CA ILE A 377 7.35 16.18 -8.12
C ILE A 377 6.75 15.87 -9.50
N LEU A 378 5.82 14.92 -9.60
CA LEU A 378 5.10 14.65 -10.86
C LEU A 378 4.25 15.83 -11.34
N THR A 379 3.65 16.58 -10.42
CA THR A 379 2.84 17.74 -10.75
C THR A 379 3.67 18.87 -11.34
N VAL A 380 4.75 19.28 -10.66
CA VAL A 380 5.59 20.40 -11.12
C VAL A 380 6.43 20.05 -12.36
N SER A 381 6.71 18.76 -12.58
CA SER A 381 7.35 18.29 -13.82
C SER A 381 6.40 18.18 -15.01
N GLY A 382 5.09 18.40 -14.81
CA GLY A 382 4.07 18.29 -15.86
C GLY A 382 3.82 16.85 -16.34
N LEU A 383 4.21 15.85 -15.55
CA LEU A 383 4.09 14.43 -15.91
C LEU A 383 2.92 13.71 -15.24
N LEU A 384 2.30 14.32 -14.22
CA LEU A 384 1.23 13.68 -13.46
C LEU A 384 -0.01 13.39 -14.34
N ASN A 385 -0.29 12.11 -14.56
CA ASN A 385 -1.58 11.64 -15.04
C ASN A 385 -2.59 11.65 -13.88
N ARG A 386 -3.64 12.47 -14.04
CA ARG A 386 -4.72 12.70 -13.04
C ARG A 386 -5.93 11.79 -13.21
N GLU A 387 -5.88 10.83 -14.13
CA GLU A 387 -6.96 9.86 -14.35
C GLU A 387 -7.32 9.12 -13.06
N ILE A 388 -8.62 8.95 -12.80
CA ILE A 388 -9.16 8.34 -11.58
C ILE A 388 -9.55 6.87 -11.85
N GLY A 389 -9.24 5.97 -10.93
CA GLY A 389 -9.59 4.55 -11.01
C GLY A 389 -8.73 3.74 -11.99
N GLY A 390 -9.23 2.60 -12.47
CA GLY A 390 -8.49 1.72 -13.36
C GLY A 390 -7.53 0.77 -12.63
N VAL A 391 -6.78 -0.02 -13.39
CA VAL A 391 -5.86 -1.00 -12.82
C VAL A 391 -4.62 -0.34 -12.19
N PRO A 392 -4.03 -0.97 -11.15
CA PRO A 392 -2.78 -0.49 -10.57
C PRO A 392 -1.67 -0.43 -11.61
N VAL A 393 -0.85 0.61 -11.52
CA VAL A 393 0.29 0.84 -12.43
C VAL A 393 1.59 0.49 -11.74
N CYS A 394 2.63 0.18 -12.52
CA CYS A 394 3.96 -0.12 -12.00
C CYS A 394 4.88 1.08 -12.29
N PRO A 395 5.16 1.97 -11.32
CA PRO A 395 6.15 3.05 -11.47
C PRO A 395 7.54 2.53 -11.84
N ASP A 396 8.39 3.41 -12.38
CA ASP A 396 9.82 3.11 -12.49
C ASP A 396 10.45 3.08 -11.09
N ILE A 397 11.17 2.01 -10.80
CA ILE A 397 12.00 1.87 -9.60
C ILE A 397 13.43 1.50 -10.00
N ASN A 398 14.37 1.64 -9.07
CA ASN A 398 15.75 1.18 -9.20
C ASN A 398 15.85 -0.24 -9.80
N LEU A 399 16.68 -0.42 -10.83
CA LEU A 399 16.77 -1.69 -11.58
C LEU A 399 17.25 -2.84 -10.67
N GLU A 400 18.19 -2.54 -9.77
CA GLU A 400 18.70 -3.46 -8.76
C GLU A 400 17.61 -3.95 -7.81
N VAL A 401 16.64 -3.09 -7.47
CA VAL A 401 15.49 -3.45 -6.65
C VAL A 401 14.46 -4.21 -7.47
N ALA A 402 14.16 -3.76 -8.69
CA ALA A 402 13.23 -4.44 -9.59
C ALA A 402 13.66 -5.89 -9.92
N ALA A 403 14.97 -6.09 -10.08
CA ALA A 403 15.58 -7.37 -10.40
C ALA A 403 15.79 -8.28 -9.18
N GLN A 404 15.63 -7.77 -7.95
CA GLN A 404 15.85 -8.51 -6.72
C GLN A 404 15.02 -9.81 -6.69
N PRO A 405 15.63 -10.98 -6.44
CA PRO A 405 14.89 -12.22 -6.24
C PRO A 405 14.00 -12.11 -4.99
N ARG A 406 12.70 -12.38 -5.16
CA ARG A 406 11.72 -12.32 -4.06
C ARG A 406 11.23 -13.71 -3.77
N GLN A 407 11.62 -14.27 -2.64
CA GLN A 407 11.22 -15.63 -2.28
C GLN A 407 9.69 -15.72 -2.11
N ILE A 408 9.11 -16.72 -2.76
CA ILE A 408 7.76 -17.20 -2.51
C ILE A 408 7.85 -18.68 -2.18
N MET A 409 6.78 -19.26 -1.63
CA MET A 409 6.80 -20.68 -1.25
C MET A 409 7.29 -21.55 -2.41
N GLY A 410 8.47 -22.14 -2.23
CA GLY A 410 9.25 -22.97 -3.15
C GLY A 410 9.55 -22.44 -4.55
N THR A 411 9.74 -21.13 -4.75
CA THR A 411 10.39 -20.50 -5.92
C THR A 411 10.61 -18.98 -5.69
N TYR A 412 10.93 -18.19 -6.71
CA TYR A 412 10.92 -16.72 -6.65
C TYR A 412 9.67 -16.13 -7.31
N ALA A 413 9.26 -14.92 -6.94
CA ALA A 413 8.23 -14.20 -7.67
C ALA A 413 8.77 -13.71 -9.03
N PRO A 414 7.87 -13.55 -10.02
CA PRO A 414 8.21 -12.90 -11.29
C PRO A 414 8.91 -11.56 -11.07
N VAL A 415 9.77 -11.18 -12.00
CA VAL A 415 10.54 -9.93 -11.93
C VAL A 415 9.61 -8.73 -12.03
N TYR A 416 9.90 -7.66 -11.28
CA TYR A 416 9.14 -6.43 -11.39
C TYR A 416 9.37 -5.78 -12.75
N GLN A 417 8.29 -5.38 -13.41
CA GLN A 417 8.33 -4.71 -14.70
C GLN A 417 7.52 -3.41 -14.61
N PRO A 418 8.12 -2.25 -14.93
CA PRO A 418 7.40 -0.99 -14.96
C PRO A 418 6.29 -1.03 -16.02
N SER A 419 5.29 -0.15 -15.88
CA SER A 419 4.33 0.05 -16.95
C SER A 419 5.06 0.65 -18.16
N PRO A 420 4.85 0.13 -19.39
CA PRO A 420 5.69 0.46 -20.53
C PRO A 420 5.69 1.94 -20.91
N LEU A 421 4.56 2.64 -20.76
CA LEU A 421 4.39 4.01 -21.23
C LEU A 421 4.46 5.03 -20.09
N PRO A 422 5.04 6.23 -20.31
CA PRO A 422 5.06 7.34 -19.35
C PRO A 422 3.68 7.67 -18.79
N ALA A 423 2.67 7.74 -19.68
CA ALA A 423 1.29 8.10 -19.32
C ALA A 423 0.65 7.09 -18.35
N ASP A 424 1.08 5.82 -18.41
CA ASP A 424 0.58 4.77 -17.53
C ASP A 424 1.30 4.79 -16.17
N ARG A 425 2.62 4.97 -16.14
CA ARG A 425 3.39 4.89 -14.89
C ARG A 425 3.40 6.18 -14.06
N ASN A 426 3.23 7.35 -14.68
CA ASN A 426 3.29 8.65 -14.00
C ASN A 426 1.94 9.06 -13.40
N ARG A 427 1.26 8.13 -12.71
CA ARG A 427 0.00 8.38 -12.02
C ARG A 427 0.25 8.73 -10.55
N ARG A 428 -0.79 9.25 -9.89
CA ARG A 428 -0.79 9.44 -8.44
C ARG A 428 -0.34 8.17 -7.72
N SER A 429 0.48 8.29 -6.68
CA SER A 429 0.98 7.16 -5.88
C SER A 429 -0.13 6.29 -5.27
N LEU A 430 -1.37 6.80 -5.20
CA LEU A 430 -2.58 6.06 -4.87
C LEU A 430 -2.85 4.87 -5.81
N TYR A 431 -2.51 5.01 -7.09
CA TYR A 431 -2.73 3.99 -8.13
C TYR A 431 -1.48 3.12 -8.38
N ALA A 432 -0.39 3.35 -7.65
CA ALA A 432 0.81 2.51 -7.76
C ALA A 432 0.55 1.12 -7.15
N LEU A 433 0.97 0.07 -7.84
CA LEU A 433 0.88 -1.30 -7.39
C LEU A 433 1.66 -1.49 -6.08
N ARG A 434 0.98 -1.98 -5.04
CA ARG A 434 1.59 -2.27 -3.74
C ARG A 434 1.91 -3.76 -3.61
N LEU A 435 3.17 -4.07 -3.39
CA LEU A 435 3.69 -5.42 -3.21
C LEU A 435 4.36 -5.54 -1.84
N ARG A 436 3.87 -6.43 -0.97
CA ARG A 436 4.37 -6.58 0.40
C ARG A 436 5.87 -6.84 0.48
N GLY A 437 6.40 -7.68 -0.42
CA GLY A 437 7.82 -8.04 -0.47
C GLY A 437 8.64 -7.23 -1.48
N LEU A 438 8.13 -6.09 -1.95
CA LEU A 438 8.86 -5.18 -2.84
C LEU A 438 8.33 -3.75 -2.63
N PRO A 439 8.77 -3.05 -1.58
CA PRO A 439 8.45 -1.63 -1.42
C PRO A 439 9.08 -0.80 -2.54
N ASP A 440 8.47 0.35 -2.83
CA ASP A 440 9.06 1.35 -3.73
C ASP A 440 10.19 2.07 -2.98
N PRO A 441 11.45 2.04 -3.45
CA PRO A 441 12.58 2.63 -2.73
C PRO A 441 12.43 4.12 -2.44
N MET A 442 11.81 4.87 -3.36
CA MET A 442 11.58 6.29 -3.17
C MET A 442 10.58 6.48 -2.03
N LEU A 443 9.48 5.73 -2.03
CA LEU A 443 8.46 5.89 -0.98
C LEU A 443 8.94 5.38 0.38
N GLU A 444 9.71 4.29 0.41
CA GLU A 444 10.29 3.73 1.63
C GLU A 444 11.29 4.69 2.29
N VAL A 445 12.22 5.27 1.52
CA VAL A 445 13.20 6.25 2.04
C VAL A 445 12.50 7.45 2.70
N PHE A 446 11.32 7.83 2.22
CA PHE A 446 10.49 8.90 2.77
C PHE A 446 9.44 8.42 3.78
N ASN A 447 9.73 7.33 4.49
CA ASN A 447 8.96 6.78 5.61
C ASN A 447 7.53 6.35 5.25
N GLN A 448 7.30 5.81 4.04
CA GLN A 448 6.03 5.15 3.76
C GLN A 448 5.77 4.04 4.80
N PRO A 449 4.61 4.04 5.48
CA PRO A 449 4.32 3.00 6.47
C PRO A 449 4.19 1.62 5.81
N PRO A 450 4.68 0.56 6.47
CA PRO A 450 4.53 -0.78 5.95
C PRO A 450 3.05 -1.22 5.97
N PRO A 451 2.62 -2.11 5.06
CA PRO A 451 1.21 -2.47 4.89
C PRO A 451 0.70 -3.49 5.92
N ASP A 452 1.52 -3.91 6.88
CA ASP A 452 1.24 -4.98 7.84
C ASP A 452 0.60 -4.48 9.15
N ARG A 453 0.63 -3.17 9.43
CA ARG A 453 0.06 -2.59 10.65
C ARG A 453 -0.73 -1.31 10.38
N PRO A 454 -1.75 -1.00 11.18
CA PRO A 454 -2.35 0.32 11.16
C PRO A 454 -1.29 1.36 11.55
N CYS A 455 -1.26 2.48 10.83
CA CYS A 455 -0.39 3.61 11.12
C CYS A 455 -1.27 4.79 11.54
N GLU A 456 -1.23 5.14 12.83
CA GLU A 456 -1.98 6.25 13.40
C GLU A 456 -1.40 7.61 13.08
N MET A 457 -0.07 7.66 12.92
CA MET A 457 0.69 8.85 12.62
C MET A 457 1.94 8.40 11.87
N ARG A 458 2.22 9.05 10.75
CA ARG A 458 3.38 8.73 9.93
C ARG A 458 4.62 9.39 10.54
N ASP A 459 5.69 8.61 10.63
CA ASP A 459 6.98 9.13 11.10
C ASP A 459 7.57 10.10 10.07
N SER A 460 8.09 11.21 10.55
CA SER A 460 8.86 12.17 9.75
C SER A 460 10.31 12.16 10.24
N SER A 461 11.24 12.03 9.31
CA SER A 461 12.68 12.01 9.59
C SER A 461 13.40 12.99 8.68
N THR A 462 14.60 13.40 9.08
CA THR A 462 15.48 14.31 8.31
C THR A 462 16.86 13.68 8.18
N VAL A 463 16.88 12.41 7.78
CA VAL A 463 18.11 11.62 7.67
C VAL A 463 18.82 11.90 6.35
N ALA A 464 20.16 11.83 6.35
CA ALA A 464 20.98 12.10 5.16
C ALA A 464 20.56 11.30 3.91
N PRO A 465 20.15 10.00 3.99
CA PRO A 465 19.67 9.27 2.83
C PRO A 465 18.52 9.94 2.08
N GLN A 466 17.59 10.62 2.76
CA GLN A 466 16.47 11.30 2.09
C GLN A 466 16.95 12.47 1.22
N ALA A 467 17.82 13.33 1.77
CA ALA A 467 18.38 14.45 1.02
C ALA A 467 19.24 13.95 -0.15
N LEU A 468 20.05 12.92 0.08
CA LEU A 468 20.89 12.31 -0.96
C LEU A 468 20.05 11.64 -2.05
N THR A 469 18.92 11.03 -1.72
CA THR A 469 18.00 10.46 -2.71
C THR A 469 17.41 11.52 -3.63
N LEU A 470 16.98 12.67 -3.10
CA LEU A 470 16.47 13.78 -3.93
C LEU A 470 17.56 14.39 -4.82
N LEU A 471 18.81 14.44 -4.36
CA LEU A 471 19.92 15.02 -5.12
C LEU A 471 20.54 14.07 -6.15
N ASN A 472 20.52 12.76 -5.91
CA ASN A 472 21.34 11.80 -6.67
C ASN A 472 20.53 10.74 -7.43
N SER A 473 19.23 10.58 -7.16
CA SER A 473 18.45 9.52 -7.80
C SER A 473 18.21 9.81 -9.29
N PRO A 474 18.28 8.78 -10.17
CA PRO A 474 17.85 8.92 -11.57
C PRO A 474 16.41 9.42 -11.69
N TYR A 475 15.54 9.05 -10.75
CA TYR A 475 14.18 9.57 -10.66
C TYR A 475 14.18 11.10 -10.58
N SER A 476 14.90 11.69 -9.61
CA SER A 476 14.87 13.14 -9.38
C SER A 476 15.49 13.91 -10.55
N TYR A 477 16.60 13.41 -11.12
CA TYR A 477 17.19 14.01 -12.33
C TYR A 477 16.25 14.00 -13.54
N ASN A 478 15.59 12.87 -13.81
CA ASN A 478 14.65 12.76 -14.93
C ASN A 478 13.42 13.66 -14.72
N ARG A 479 12.95 13.79 -13.48
CA ARG A 479 11.84 14.70 -13.14
C ARG A 479 12.24 16.17 -13.25
N ALA A 480 13.45 16.52 -12.84
CA ALA A 480 14.01 17.85 -13.01
C ALA A 480 14.20 18.22 -14.49
N ALA A 481 14.65 17.27 -15.33
CA ALA A 481 14.73 17.43 -16.77
C ALA A 481 13.34 17.68 -17.40
N ALA A 482 12.34 16.92 -16.98
CA ALA A 482 10.96 17.10 -17.43
C ALA A 482 10.38 18.46 -16.98
N MET A 483 10.65 18.89 -15.74
CA MET A 483 10.26 20.22 -15.23
C MET A 483 10.91 21.34 -16.04
N ALA A 484 12.20 21.26 -16.32
CA ALA A 484 12.90 22.22 -17.16
C ALA A 484 12.27 22.32 -18.56
N ARG A 485 11.87 21.19 -19.16
CA ARG A 485 11.12 21.18 -20.43
C ARG A 485 9.83 21.96 -20.33
N HIS A 486 9.10 21.67 -19.26
CA HIS A 486 7.76 22.17 -19.05
C HIS A 486 7.80 23.69 -18.90
N LEU A 487 8.74 24.19 -18.11
CA LEU A 487 9.03 25.61 -17.93
C LEU A 487 9.42 26.29 -19.24
N MET A 488 10.36 25.72 -19.98
CA MET A 488 10.81 26.29 -21.26
C MET A 488 9.65 26.42 -22.25
N ARG A 489 8.82 25.38 -22.39
CA ARG A 489 7.66 25.39 -23.28
C ARG A 489 6.61 26.39 -22.85
N GLU A 490 6.37 26.52 -21.56
CA GLU A 490 5.35 27.43 -21.03
C GLU A 490 5.76 28.90 -21.17
N VAL A 491 7.00 29.24 -20.82
CA VAL A 491 7.43 30.64 -20.75
C VAL A 491 7.90 31.16 -22.12
N ALA A 492 8.64 30.35 -22.89
CA ALA A 492 9.10 30.76 -24.20
C ALA A 492 8.00 30.67 -25.28
N GLY A 493 6.95 29.88 -25.05
CA GLY A 493 5.90 29.62 -26.05
C GLY A 493 6.41 28.86 -27.28
N PRO A 494 5.53 28.54 -28.24
CA PRO A 494 5.91 27.89 -29.50
C PRO A 494 6.48 28.86 -30.55
N ASP A 495 6.45 30.17 -30.31
CA ASP A 495 6.79 31.19 -31.29
C ASP A 495 8.21 31.75 -31.05
N PRO A 496 9.21 31.39 -31.88
CA PRO A 496 10.57 31.92 -31.78
C PRO A 496 10.70 33.42 -32.12
N ALA A 497 9.61 34.10 -32.51
CA ALA A 497 9.57 35.53 -32.87
C ALA A 497 9.15 36.46 -31.72
N SER A 498 9.28 36.04 -30.46
CA SER A 498 9.05 36.90 -29.30
C SER A 498 10.12 38.00 -29.20
N ASP A 499 9.73 39.28 -29.26
CA ASP A 499 10.58 40.48 -29.08
C ASP A 499 11.26 40.59 -27.68
N ARG A 500 11.14 39.58 -26.83
CA ARG A 500 11.72 39.56 -25.48
C ARG A 500 13.19 39.19 -25.53
N GLU A 501 13.99 39.97 -24.81
CA GLU A 501 15.42 39.70 -24.65
C GLU A 501 15.65 38.32 -23.99
N PRO A 502 16.63 37.51 -24.44
CA PRO A 502 16.86 36.17 -23.88
C PRO A 502 17.04 36.15 -22.36
N GLN A 503 17.60 37.21 -21.78
CA GLN A 503 17.80 37.33 -20.34
C GLN A 503 16.48 37.54 -19.57
N GLU A 504 15.52 38.24 -20.16
CA GLU A 504 14.19 38.43 -19.58
C GLU A 504 13.40 37.12 -19.58
N VAL A 505 13.53 36.33 -20.66
CA VAL A 505 12.92 35.00 -20.76
C VAL A 505 13.51 34.06 -19.71
N ASP A 506 14.83 34.03 -19.56
CA ASP A 506 15.49 33.20 -18.55
C ASP A 506 15.06 33.60 -17.12
N ALA A 507 14.97 34.90 -16.82
CA ALA A 507 14.49 35.39 -15.53
C ALA A 507 13.02 34.98 -15.26
N ALA A 508 12.15 35.08 -16.27
CA ALA A 508 10.76 34.65 -16.17
C ALA A 508 10.63 33.13 -15.97
N ILE A 509 11.53 32.33 -16.57
CA ILE A 509 11.61 30.88 -16.34
C ILE A 509 11.93 30.57 -14.88
N ILE A 510 12.90 31.27 -14.28
CA ILE A 510 13.25 31.08 -12.87
C ILE A 510 12.09 31.47 -11.96
N ASP A 511 11.42 32.60 -12.22
CA ASP A 511 10.25 33.01 -11.42
C ASP A 511 9.13 31.98 -11.48
N ARG A 512 8.85 31.43 -12.67
CA ARG A 512 7.84 30.38 -12.84
C ARG A 512 8.26 29.09 -12.13
N ALA A 513 9.55 28.73 -12.14
CA ALA A 513 10.06 27.58 -11.42
C ALA A 513 9.82 27.69 -9.91
N PHE A 514 10.07 28.86 -9.33
CA PHE A 514 9.79 29.14 -7.91
C PHE A 514 8.29 29.13 -7.61
N GLN A 515 7.45 29.70 -8.48
CA GLN A 515 5.99 29.67 -8.31
C GLN A 515 5.45 28.24 -8.29
N TRP A 516 5.99 27.36 -9.14
CA TRP A 516 5.56 25.97 -9.22
C TRP A 516 6.07 25.12 -8.07
N ALA A 517 7.36 25.22 -7.76
CA ALA A 517 7.97 24.42 -6.71
C ALA A 517 7.57 24.93 -5.30
N LEU A 518 7.62 26.24 -5.08
CA LEU A 518 7.60 26.85 -3.76
C LEU A 518 6.38 27.74 -3.50
N GLY A 519 5.52 27.96 -4.51
CA GLY A 519 4.30 28.76 -4.37
C GLY A 519 4.51 30.27 -4.21
N ARG A 520 5.72 30.77 -4.47
CA ARG A 520 6.10 32.20 -4.39
C ARG A 520 7.06 32.58 -5.54
N PRO A 521 7.23 33.86 -5.88
CA PRO A 521 8.29 34.27 -6.81
C PRO A 521 9.69 34.14 -6.17
N ALA A 522 10.72 34.11 -7.02
CA ALA A 522 12.10 34.19 -6.58
C ALA A 522 12.44 35.62 -6.11
N SER A 523 13.20 35.74 -5.02
CA SER A 523 13.85 37.00 -4.67
C SER A 523 14.92 37.37 -5.70
N ASP A 524 15.36 38.64 -5.71
CA ASP A 524 16.37 39.09 -6.66
C ASP A 524 17.71 38.33 -6.50
N ALA A 525 18.09 38.01 -5.27
CA ALA A 525 19.29 37.23 -4.97
C ALA A 525 19.17 35.78 -5.48
N GLU A 526 18.08 35.09 -5.14
CA GLU A 526 17.81 33.72 -5.60
C GLU A 526 17.78 33.64 -7.13
N ARG A 527 17.14 34.62 -7.78
CA ARG A 527 17.08 34.72 -9.24
C ARG A 527 18.47 34.83 -9.85
N GLN A 528 19.30 35.74 -9.34
CA GLN A 528 20.66 35.94 -9.83
C GLN A 528 21.53 34.69 -9.64
N GLU A 529 21.44 34.03 -8.48
CA GLU A 529 22.16 32.78 -8.20
C GLU A 529 21.71 31.64 -9.12
N CYS A 530 20.40 31.45 -9.32
CA CYS A 530 19.87 30.44 -10.23
C CYS A 530 20.29 30.69 -11.69
N LEU A 531 20.27 31.94 -12.15
CA LEU A 531 20.73 32.30 -13.51
C LEU A 531 22.23 32.05 -13.68
N ALA A 532 23.05 32.39 -12.68
CA ALA A 532 24.48 32.10 -12.68
C ALA A 532 24.74 30.58 -12.69
N HIS A 533 24.02 29.82 -11.85
CA HIS A 533 24.12 28.37 -11.78
C HIS A 533 23.72 27.70 -13.10
N TRP A 534 22.61 28.13 -13.70
CA TRP A 534 22.15 27.65 -15.00
C TRP A 534 23.25 27.80 -16.05
N ARG A 535 23.82 29.00 -16.20
CA ARG A 535 24.91 29.27 -17.18
C ARG A 535 26.13 28.37 -16.93
N ALA A 536 26.55 28.23 -15.67
CA ALA A 536 27.68 27.40 -15.30
C ALA A 536 27.44 25.91 -15.62
N MET A 537 26.25 25.40 -15.30
CA MET A 537 25.89 24.01 -15.59
C MET A 537 25.71 23.76 -17.09
N THR A 538 25.20 24.73 -17.85
CA THR A 538 25.16 24.64 -19.31
C THR A 538 26.54 24.44 -19.92
N GLU A 539 27.55 25.19 -19.46
CA GLU A 539 28.92 25.01 -19.95
C GLU A 539 29.50 23.66 -19.53
N ARG A 540 29.22 23.20 -18.31
CA ARG A 540 29.63 21.88 -17.84
C ARG A 540 29.03 20.76 -18.70
N HIS A 541 27.74 20.82 -18.99
CA HIS A 541 27.02 19.80 -19.78
C HIS A 541 27.45 19.73 -21.25
N ARG A 542 28.11 20.76 -21.80
CA ARG A 542 28.74 20.67 -23.14
C ARG A 542 29.88 19.66 -23.19
N ARG A 543 30.45 19.30 -22.03
CA ARG A 543 31.63 18.42 -21.90
C ARG A 543 31.29 17.05 -21.30
N ILE A 544 30.01 16.79 -21.04
CA ILE A 544 29.54 15.56 -20.41
C ILE A 544 28.79 14.72 -21.45
N GLU A 545 29.26 13.50 -21.64
CA GLU A 545 28.51 12.46 -22.32
C GLU A 545 27.62 11.73 -21.31
N LEU A 546 26.34 11.57 -21.65
CA LEU A 546 25.35 10.89 -20.83
C LEU A 546 24.90 9.62 -21.54
N SER A 547 24.74 8.55 -20.77
CA SER A 547 24.22 7.28 -21.26
C SER A 547 22.90 6.93 -20.60
N ASP A 548 22.10 6.17 -21.33
CA ASP A 548 20.75 5.77 -20.94
C ASP A 548 20.72 4.29 -20.56
N THR A 549 20.20 3.97 -19.38
CA THR A 549 19.96 2.58 -18.97
C THR A 549 18.55 2.16 -19.35
N ILE A 550 18.40 1.21 -20.27
CA ILE A 550 17.08 0.66 -20.64
C ILE A 550 16.87 -0.64 -19.84
N PRO A 551 15.67 -0.89 -19.28
CA PRO A 551 15.37 -2.17 -18.64
C PRO A 551 15.62 -3.34 -19.60
N PRO A 552 16.23 -4.45 -19.14
CA PRO A 552 16.54 -5.58 -19.99
C PRO A 552 15.25 -6.29 -20.46
N ALA A 553 15.29 -6.93 -21.63
CA ALA A 553 14.16 -7.68 -22.19
C ALA A 553 14.01 -9.10 -21.62
N GLU A 554 15.02 -9.60 -20.90
CA GLU A 554 15.04 -10.89 -20.23
C GLU A 554 15.98 -10.84 -19.03
N VAL A 555 15.82 -11.78 -18.10
CA VAL A 555 16.74 -11.95 -16.97
C VAL A 555 16.94 -13.41 -16.65
N THR A 556 18.20 -13.81 -16.48
CA THR A 556 18.58 -15.16 -16.08
C THR A 556 18.86 -15.19 -14.59
N ARG A 557 18.24 -16.13 -13.88
CA ARG A 557 18.43 -16.33 -12.44
C ARG A 557 18.88 -17.75 -12.16
N MET A 558 19.73 -17.89 -11.13
CA MET A 558 20.10 -19.19 -10.59
C MET A 558 19.11 -19.60 -9.49
N PHE A 559 18.67 -20.85 -9.57
CA PHE A 559 17.76 -21.49 -8.63
C PHE A 559 18.40 -22.73 -8.06
N VAL A 560 17.86 -23.21 -6.94
CA VAL A 560 18.17 -24.53 -6.36
C VAL A 560 16.89 -25.37 -6.44
N ASP A 561 16.99 -26.56 -6.99
CA ASP A 561 15.88 -27.51 -6.94
C ASP A 561 15.72 -28.06 -5.51
N GLU A 562 14.49 -28.05 -4.97
CA GLU A 562 14.24 -28.48 -3.59
C GLU A 562 14.39 -29.99 -3.40
N ASN A 563 14.13 -30.78 -4.45
CA ASN A 563 14.15 -32.24 -4.34
C ASN A 563 15.57 -32.79 -4.53
N THR A 564 16.36 -32.17 -5.41
CA THR A 564 17.72 -32.64 -5.73
C THR A 564 18.82 -31.83 -5.04
N GLY A 565 18.57 -30.58 -4.66
CA GLY A 565 19.59 -29.64 -4.16
C GLY A 565 20.52 -29.08 -5.24
N GLU A 566 20.31 -29.43 -6.51
CA GLU A 566 21.15 -29.00 -7.62
C GLU A 566 20.76 -27.59 -8.11
N GLN A 567 21.74 -26.86 -8.62
CA GLN A 567 21.53 -25.55 -9.20
C GLN A 567 21.07 -25.64 -10.66
N PHE A 568 20.15 -24.76 -11.05
CA PHE A 568 19.74 -24.62 -12.44
C PHE A 568 19.49 -23.15 -12.77
N ALA A 569 19.66 -22.80 -14.05
CA ALA A 569 19.38 -21.46 -14.55
C ALA A 569 17.97 -21.41 -15.15
N PHE A 570 17.27 -20.29 -14.96
CA PHE A 570 16.02 -20.03 -15.66
C PHE A 570 16.02 -18.59 -16.18
N THR A 571 15.80 -18.47 -17.50
CA THR A 571 15.69 -17.18 -18.20
C THR A 571 14.21 -16.79 -18.30
N GLU A 572 13.86 -15.71 -17.62
CA GLU A 572 12.52 -15.14 -17.62
C GLU A 572 12.43 -14.03 -18.69
N PRO A 573 11.55 -14.15 -19.70
CA PRO A 573 11.27 -13.04 -20.62
C PRO A 573 10.57 -11.89 -19.87
N LEU A 574 10.85 -10.64 -20.24
CA LEU A 574 10.25 -9.44 -19.65
C LEU A 574 9.46 -8.70 -20.74
N GLU A 575 8.26 -9.20 -21.07
CA GLU A 575 7.53 -8.74 -22.26
C GLU A 575 7.13 -7.25 -22.17
N ARG A 576 6.87 -6.73 -20.97
CA ARG A 576 6.57 -5.30 -20.78
C ARG A 576 7.78 -4.42 -21.09
N ASN A 577 8.99 -4.90 -20.82
CA ASN A 577 10.21 -4.13 -21.07
C ASN A 577 10.51 -3.99 -22.57
N ARG A 578 9.95 -4.85 -23.43
CA ARG A 578 10.09 -4.75 -24.89
C ARG A 578 9.41 -3.53 -25.48
N ASP A 579 8.28 -3.15 -24.88
CA ASP A 579 7.48 -1.99 -25.29
C ASP A 579 7.78 -0.75 -24.42
N TYR A 580 8.84 -0.80 -23.60
CA TYR A 580 9.16 0.26 -22.65
C TYR A 580 9.64 1.53 -23.36
N VAL A 581 8.91 2.62 -23.12
CA VAL A 581 9.28 3.96 -23.55
C VAL A 581 9.70 4.73 -22.31
N PRO A 582 10.96 5.17 -22.18
CA PRO A 582 11.40 5.91 -21.00
C PRO A 582 10.73 7.28 -20.89
N ASP A 583 10.71 7.83 -19.68
CA ASP A 583 10.46 9.27 -19.52
C ASP A 583 11.59 10.03 -20.21
N LEU A 584 11.38 11.33 -20.45
CA LEU A 584 12.43 12.17 -21.00
C LEU A 584 13.70 12.06 -20.13
N ARG A 585 14.81 11.71 -20.78
CA ARG A 585 16.12 11.56 -20.15
C ARG A 585 17.03 12.72 -20.46
N LEU A 586 17.99 12.99 -19.58
CA LEU A 586 18.96 14.07 -19.77
C LEU A 586 19.80 13.91 -21.05
N SER A 587 20.15 12.68 -21.42
CA SER A 587 20.85 12.35 -22.67
C SER A 587 20.15 12.90 -23.93
N GLN A 588 18.82 13.00 -23.90
CA GLN A 588 17.96 13.43 -25.02
C GLN A 588 17.77 14.95 -25.07
N THR A 589 18.41 15.70 -24.17
CA THR A 589 18.27 17.15 -24.04
C THR A 589 19.57 17.87 -24.37
N ASP A 590 19.50 19.12 -24.82
CA ASP A 590 20.67 19.95 -25.09
C ASP A 590 21.33 20.48 -23.79
N PRO A 591 22.60 20.95 -23.84
CA PRO A 591 23.29 21.43 -22.64
C PRO A 591 22.60 22.59 -21.90
N ARG A 592 21.89 23.48 -22.62
CA ARG A 592 21.17 24.59 -21.97
C ARG A 592 20.03 24.06 -21.14
N TRP A 593 19.27 23.11 -21.69
CA TRP A 593 18.21 22.44 -20.96
C TRP A 593 18.74 21.66 -19.75
N ARG A 594 19.81 20.88 -19.91
CA ARG A 594 20.43 20.16 -18.77
C ARG A 594 20.85 21.12 -17.66
N GLY A 595 21.39 22.29 -18.00
CA GLY A 595 21.72 23.32 -17.02
C GLY A 595 20.51 23.87 -16.27
N LEU A 596 19.34 23.99 -16.92
CA LEU A 596 18.09 24.36 -16.22
C LEU A 596 17.57 23.20 -15.36
N ALA A 597 17.77 21.96 -15.81
CA ALA A 597 17.41 20.78 -15.04
C ALA A 597 18.17 20.72 -13.71
N ASP A 598 19.45 21.12 -13.67
CA ASP A 598 20.19 21.24 -12.40
C ASP A 598 19.60 22.28 -11.45
N VAL A 599 19.14 23.43 -11.97
CA VAL A 599 18.40 24.41 -11.15
C VAL A 599 17.10 23.81 -10.62
N CYS A 600 16.34 23.12 -11.46
CA CYS A 600 15.10 22.45 -11.06
C CYS A 600 15.38 21.39 -9.97
N LEU A 601 16.47 20.62 -10.10
CA LEU A 601 16.88 19.63 -9.11
C LEU A 601 17.15 20.26 -7.75
N VAL A 602 17.83 21.41 -7.71
CA VAL A 602 18.06 22.17 -6.48
C VAL A 602 16.72 22.57 -5.85
N LEU A 603 15.76 23.08 -6.63
CA LEU A 603 14.43 23.43 -6.12
C LEU A 603 13.69 22.22 -5.55
N LEU A 604 13.64 21.09 -6.28
CA LEU A 604 12.98 19.85 -5.85
C LEU A 604 13.63 19.21 -4.62
N SER A 605 14.90 19.50 -4.36
CA SER A 605 15.65 19.01 -3.20
C SER A 605 15.68 20.00 -2.02
N SER A 606 15.10 21.19 -2.18
CA SER A 606 15.10 22.23 -1.15
C SER A 606 14.20 21.88 0.03
N ASN A 607 14.55 22.38 1.22
CA ASN A 607 13.66 22.25 2.38
C ASN A 607 12.31 22.92 2.12
N GLU A 608 12.27 24.06 1.41
CA GLU A 608 11.01 24.74 1.15
C GLU A 608 10.05 23.90 0.29
N PHE A 609 10.57 23.07 -0.61
CA PHE A 609 9.76 22.16 -1.41
C PHE A 609 9.20 20.98 -0.60
N VAL A 610 9.97 20.44 0.34
CA VAL A 610 9.62 19.22 1.09
C VAL A 610 8.70 19.50 2.28
N TYR A 611 8.47 20.76 2.65
CA TYR A 611 7.64 21.15 3.79
C TYR A 611 6.43 21.98 3.36
N VAL A 612 5.28 21.69 3.95
CA VAL A 612 4.03 22.43 3.77
C VAL A 612 3.85 23.37 4.97
N PRO A 613 3.76 24.69 4.74
CA PRO A 613 3.54 25.66 5.81
C PRO A 613 2.14 25.58 6.42
#